data_AF-A0A925EQQ8-F1
#
_entry.id   AF-A0A925EQQ8-F1
#
_cell.length_a   1.000
_cell.length_b   1.000
_cell.length_c   1.000
_cell.angle_alpha   90.00
_cell.angle_beta   90.00
_cell.angle_gamma   90.00
#
_symmetry.space_group_name_H-M   'P 1'
#
loop_
_entity.id
_entity.type
_entity.pdbx_description
1 polymer ?
#
loop_
_entity_poly.entity_id
_entity_poly.type
_entity_poly.pdbx_seq_one_letter_code
_entity_poly.pdbx_strand_id
1 'polypeptide(L)'
;MTQYSMTPINNGTRMRNDHNVLSNVIASYNRGQLVVGDELWTAPADGTEVKKGDKWLRVKSVDGVIVAERGWMALIHKGVAVSNNFQEIEDPDPPPTPVFPESFTLTDPSGAKAEYVFVRIIE
;
A
#
# COMPACT_ATOMS: atom_id res chain seq x y z
N MET A 1 5.63 2.21 1.50
CA MET A 1 4.69 1.69 2.50
C MET A 1 3.99 0.47 1.93
N THR A 2 3.96 -0.63 2.67
CA THR A 2 3.21 -1.85 2.33
C THR A 2 1.78 -1.50 1.90
N GLN A 3 1.39 -2.00 0.74
CA GLN A 3 0.02 -1.85 0.22
C GLN A 3 -0.67 -3.21 0.26
N TYR A 4 -1.99 -3.19 0.25
CA TYR A 4 -2.78 -4.41 0.19
C TYR A 4 -3.83 -4.26 -0.89
N SER A 5 -4.20 -5.37 -1.53
CA SER A 5 -5.31 -5.41 -2.49
C SER A 5 -6.32 -6.47 -2.10
N MET A 6 -7.58 -6.25 -2.50
CA MET A 6 -8.66 -7.23 -2.41
C MET A 6 -9.76 -6.92 -3.44
N THR A 7 -10.65 -7.87 -3.68
CA THR A 7 -11.81 -7.70 -4.58
C THR A 7 -13.11 -8.04 -3.87
N PRO A 8 -14.17 -7.20 -3.92
CA PRO A 8 -15.47 -7.53 -3.35
C PRO A 8 -16.07 -8.79 -3.96
N ILE A 9 -16.63 -9.67 -3.14
CA ILE A 9 -17.31 -10.91 -3.61
C ILE A 9 -18.70 -10.61 -4.14
N ASN A 10 -19.41 -9.65 -3.54
CA ASN A 10 -20.79 -9.30 -3.87
C ASN A 10 -20.91 -7.86 -4.36
N ASN A 11 -22.01 -7.55 -5.05
CA ASN A 11 -22.35 -6.18 -5.42
C ASN A 11 -22.82 -5.40 -4.19
N GLY A 12 -22.48 -4.11 -4.14
CA GLY A 12 -22.88 -3.23 -3.05
C GLY A 12 -22.08 -3.43 -1.76
N THR A 13 -20.84 -3.92 -1.85
CA THR A 13 -19.93 -3.96 -0.70
C THR A 13 -19.61 -2.54 -0.27
N ARG A 14 -19.84 -2.24 1.01
CA ARG A 14 -19.79 -0.88 1.55
C ARG A 14 -18.43 -0.55 2.12
N MET A 15 -17.92 0.61 1.75
CA MET A 15 -16.85 1.30 2.46
C MET A 15 -17.46 2.26 3.46
N ARG A 16 -16.92 2.29 4.67
CA ARG A 16 -17.49 3.02 5.79
C ARG A 16 -16.45 3.89 6.48
N ASN A 17 -16.86 4.87 7.26
CA ASN A 17 -15.92 5.75 7.97
C ASN A 17 -15.20 5.07 9.13
N ASP A 18 -15.65 3.90 9.57
CA ASP A 18 -15.01 3.11 10.62
C ASP A 18 -15.12 1.60 10.38
N HIS A 19 -14.26 0.81 11.02
CA HIS A 19 -14.13 -0.65 10.88
C HIS A 19 -15.23 -1.44 11.61
N ASN A 20 -16.48 -1.00 11.46
CA ASN A 20 -17.68 -1.65 11.99
C ASN A 20 -18.87 -1.44 11.04
N VAL A 21 -19.92 -2.28 11.13
CA VAL A 21 -21.06 -2.22 10.18
C VAL A 21 -22.14 -1.18 10.53
N LEU A 22 -22.09 -0.56 11.71
CA LEU A 22 -23.00 0.51 12.12
C LEU A 22 -22.52 1.90 11.71
N SER A 23 -21.25 2.02 11.35
CA SER A 23 -20.62 3.26 10.93
C SER A 23 -21.16 3.74 9.59
N ASN A 24 -21.05 5.04 9.32
CA ASN A 24 -21.64 5.67 8.14
C ASN A 24 -21.03 5.10 6.86
N VAL A 25 -21.90 4.83 5.87
CA VAL A 25 -21.46 4.39 4.54
C VAL A 25 -20.93 5.60 3.78
N ILE A 26 -19.69 5.51 3.32
CA ILE A 26 -19.07 6.52 2.44
C ILE A 26 -19.39 6.19 0.99
N ALA A 27 -19.18 4.93 0.59
CA ALA A 27 -19.37 4.48 -0.78
C ALA A 27 -19.75 3.00 -0.84
N SER A 28 -20.23 2.55 -1.99
CA SER A 28 -20.51 1.14 -2.28
C SER A 28 -19.84 0.74 -3.58
N TYR A 29 -19.29 -0.47 -3.61
CA TYR A 29 -18.52 -1.00 -4.72
C TYR A 29 -19.11 -2.32 -5.20
N ASN A 30 -18.92 -2.59 -6.48
CA ASN A 30 -19.43 -3.77 -7.15
C ASN A 30 -18.46 -4.94 -7.03
N ARG A 31 -18.98 -6.13 -7.30
CA ARG A 31 -18.19 -7.35 -7.34
C ARG A 31 -17.04 -7.22 -8.33
N GLY A 32 -15.86 -7.70 -7.93
CA GLY A 32 -14.69 -7.83 -8.80
C GLY A 32 -13.89 -6.56 -9.02
N GLN A 33 -14.31 -5.41 -8.48
CA GLN A 33 -13.50 -4.19 -8.52
C GLN A 33 -12.24 -4.36 -7.68
N LEU A 34 -11.09 -3.92 -8.19
CA LEU A 34 -9.82 -4.01 -7.49
C LEU A 34 -9.73 -2.88 -6.46
N VAL A 35 -9.79 -3.24 -5.18
CA VAL A 35 -9.66 -2.30 -4.07
C VAL A 35 -8.23 -2.38 -3.55
N VAL A 36 -7.56 -1.24 -3.47
CA VAL A 36 -6.21 -1.11 -2.91
C VAL A 36 -6.26 -0.24 -1.66
N GLY A 37 -5.57 -0.67 -0.62
CA GLY A 37 -5.49 0.00 0.66
C GLY A 37 -4.08 0.03 1.21
N ASP A 38 -3.88 0.84 2.25
CA ASP A 38 -2.59 1.09 2.88
C ASP A 38 -2.53 0.67 4.36
N GLU A 39 -3.65 0.20 4.91
CA GLU A 39 -3.72 -0.19 6.31
C GLU A 39 -4.70 -1.37 6.48
N LEU A 40 -4.27 -2.39 7.21
CA LEU A 40 -5.09 -3.54 7.57
C LEU A 40 -5.36 -3.52 9.08
N TRP A 41 -6.63 -3.48 9.45
CA TRP A 41 -7.06 -3.63 10.84
C TRP A 41 -7.63 -5.02 11.07
N THR A 42 -7.26 -5.62 12.20
CA THR A 42 -7.79 -6.93 12.65
C THR A 42 -8.41 -6.78 14.02
N ALA A 43 -9.65 -7.24 14.18
CA ALA A 43 -10.38 -7.17 15.43
C ALA A 43 -9.68 -8.00 16.53
N PRO A 44 -9.22 -7.39 17.64
CA PRO A 44 -8.46 -8.08 18.68
C PRO A 44 -9.35 -8.94 19.61
N ALA A 45 -10.63 -8.58 19.72
CA ALA A 45 -11.62 -9.23 20.57
C ALA A 45 -13.01 -9.16 19.93
N ASP A 46 -13.94 -9.93 20.49
CA ASP A 46 -15.35 -9.84 20.11
C ASP A 46 -15.97 -8.54 20.61
N GLY A 47 -16.67 -7.85 19.72
CA GLY A 47 -17.53 -6.72 20.02
C GLY A 47 -18.95 -6.98 19.52
N THR A 48 -19.80 -5.95 19.60
CA THR A 48 -21.19 -6.06 19.15
C THR A 48 -21.29 -6.32 17.64
N GLU A 49 -20.43 -5.65 16.86
CA GLU A 49 -20.51 -5.62 15.39
C GLU A 49 -19.22 -5.99 14.68
N VAL A 50 -18.25 -6.48 15.44
CA VAL A 50 -17.01 -7.07 14.96
C VAL A 50 -16.75 -8.30 15.80
N LYS A 51 -16.27 -9.38 15.20
CA LYS A 51 -15.79 -10.54 15.95
C LYS A 51 -14.28 -10.62 15.89
N LYS A 52 -13.67 -11.25 16.89
CA LYS A 52 -12.23 -11.49 16.91
C LYS A 52 -11.81 -12.17 15.61
N GLY A 53 -10.81 -11.59 14.94
CA GLY A 53 -10.32 -12.07 13.65
C GLY A 53 -11.02 -11.47 12.42
N ASP A 54 -12.04 -10.62 12.59
CA ASP A 54 -12.55 -9.78 11.50
C ASP A 54 -11.43 -8.88 10.97
N LYS A 55 -11.40 -8.68 9.66
CA LYS A 55 -10.35 -7.92 8.97
C LYS A 55 -10.96 -6.84 8.12
N TRP A 56 -10.39 -5.64 8.20
CA TRP A 56 -10.86 -4.46 7.48
C TRP A 56 -9.69 -3.79 6.81
N LEU A 57 -9.85 -3.45 5.53
CA LEU A 57 -8.87 -2.74 4.74
C LEU A 57 -9.25 -1.26 4.67
N ARG A 58 -8.31 -0.37 5.00
CA ARG A 58 -8.46 1.05 4.75
C ARG A 58 -8.20 1.36 3.29
N VAL A 59 -9.26 1.75 2.58
CA VAL A 59 -9.25 1.94 1.14
C VAL A 59 -8.57 3.24 0.75
N LYS A 60 -7.66 3.14 -0.22
CA LYS A 60 -6.91 4.25 -0.82
C LYS A 60 -7.31 4.49 -2.28
N SER A 61 -7.54 3.42 -3.04
CA SER A 61 -8.01 3.51 -4.42
C SER A 61 -8.88 2.30 -4.81
N VAL A 62 -9.72 2.50 -5.82
CA VAL A 62 -10.51 1.44 -6.44
C VAL A 62 -10.37 1.52 -7.95
N ASP A 63 -10.03 0.42 -8.61
CA ASP A 63 -9.74 0.32 -10.04
C ASP A 63 -8.74 1.40 -10.53
N GLY A 64 -7.75 1.71 -9.69
CA GLY A 64 -6.73 2.72 -9.95
C GLY A 64 -7.15 4.17 -9.67
N VAL A 65 -8.42 4.43 -9.34
CA VAL A 65 -8.93 5.76 -8.99
C VAL A 65 -8.79 5.99 -7.49
N ILE A 66 -8.10 7.06 -7.10
CA ILE A 66 -7.96 7.45 -5.69
C ILE A 66 -9.33 7.86 -5.14
N VAL A 67 -9.70 7.30 -3.98
CA VAL A 67 -10.97 7.67 -3.32
C VAL A 67 -10.86 9.05 -2.70
N ALA A 68 -11.91 9.87 -2.84
CA ALA A 68 -11.94 11.23 -2.29
C ALA A 68 -11.91 11.23 -0.75
N GLU A 69 -12.59 10.26 -0.15
CA GLU A 69 -12.63 10.04 1.29
C GLU A 69 -12.19 8.61 1.58
N ARG A 70 -11.18 8.46 2.45
CA ARG A 70 -10.67 7.14 2.86
C ARG A 70 -11.60 6.54 3.89
N GLY A 71 -11.90 5.25 3.74
CA GLY A 71 -12.72 4.50 4.67
C GLY A 71 -12.28 3.06 4.81
N TRP A 72 -13.01 2.31 5.63
CA TRP A 72 -12.77 0.91 5.91
C TRP A 72 -13.75 0.04 5.13
N MET A 73 -13.23 -1.00 4.50
CA MET A 73 -14.01 -2.02 3.82
C MET A 73 -13.68 -3.39 4.42
N ALA A 74 -14.71 -4.18 4.70
CA ALA A 74 -14.53 -5.49 5.29
C ALA A 74 -13.90 -6.47 4.29
N LEU A 75 -12.84 -7.12 4.74
CA LEU A 75 -12.30 -8.34 4.13
C LEU A 75 -13.01 -9.57 4.72
N ILE A 76 -13.09 -9.64 6.06
CA ILE A 76 -13.82 -10.66 6.82
C ILE A 76 -14.71 -9.95 7.83
N HIS A 77 -15.98 -10.34 7.89
CA HIS A 77 -16.93 -9.85 8.87
C HIS A 77 -17.73 -10.99 9.50
N LYS A 78 -17.74 -11.07 10.83
CA LYS A 78 -18.34 -12.15 11.64
C LYS A 78 -17.92 -13.54 11.15
N GLY A 79 -16.67 -13.69 10.71
CA GLY A 79 -16.12 -14.94 10.17
C GLY A 79 -16.51 -15.27 8.73
N VAL A 80 -17.24 -14.39 8.03
CA VAL A 80 -17.61 -14.55 6.62
C VAL A 80 -16.75 -13.65 5.75
N ALA A 81 -16.18 -14.21 4.67
CA ALA A 81 -15.44 -13.42 3.70
C ALA A 81 -16.38 -12.49 2.92
N VAL A 82 -16.08 -11.19 2.94
CA VAL A 82 -16.79 -10.14 2.19
C VAL A 82 -16.04 -9.79 0.91
N SER A 83 -14.71 -9.86 0.98
CA SER A 83 -13.80 -9.67 -0.16
C SER A 83 -12.85 -10.88 -0.29
N ASN A 84 -12.34 -11.12 -1.49
CA ASN A 84 -11.41 -12.20 -1.80
C ASN A 84 -10.14 -11.66 -2.50
N ASN A 85 -9.28 -12.57 -2.96
CA ASN A 85 -8.01 -12.25 -3.64
C ASN A 85 -7.12 -11.28 -2.85
N PHE A 86 -7.12 -11.42 -1.52
CA PHE A 86 -6.30 -10.56 -0.67
C PHE A 86 -4.82 -10.81 -0.93
N GLN A 87 -4.07 -9.75 -1.22
CA GLN A 87 -2.63 -9.82 -1.46
C GLN A 87 -1.92 -8.63 -0.82
N GLU A 88 -0.76 -8.88 -0.23
CA GLU A 88 0.19 -7.84 0.16
C GLU A 88 1.01 -7.46 -1.08
N ILE A 89 1.01 -6.17 -1.39
CA ILE A 89 1.80 -5.56 -2.44
C ILE A 89 3.05 -5.02 -1.75
N GLU A 90 4.14 -5.76 -1.88
CA GLU A 90 5.47 -5.29 -1.50
C GLU A 90 5.80 -4.07 -2.36
N ASP A 91 6.33 -3.00 -1.73
CA ASP A 91 6.87 -1.91 -2.52
C ASP A 91 8.05 -2.43 -3.34
N PRO A 92 8.24 -1.97 -4.58
CA PRO A 92 9.49 -2.22 -5.27
C PRO A 92 10.63 -1.66 -4.43
N ASP A 93 11.68 -2.47 -4.21
CA ASP A 93 12.91 -2.00 -3.59
C ASP A 93 13.33 -0.68 -4.24
N PRO A 94 13.70 0.35 -3.45
CA PRO A 94 14.16 1.61 -4.03
C PRO A 94 15.33 1.30 -4.97
N PRO A 95 15.39 1.93 -6.16
CA PRO A 95 16.55 1.77 -7.03
C PRO A 95 17.80 2.11 -6.23
N PRO A 96 18.91 1.36 -6.38
CA PRO A 96 20.12 1.62 -5.63
C PRO A 96 20.54 3.08 -5.82
N THR A 97 20.84 3.78 -4.72
CA THR A 97 21.38 5.14 -4.79
C THR A 97 22.62 5.11 -5.69
N PRO A 98 22.70 5.94 -6.75
CA PRO A 98 23.90 6.00 -7.57
C PRO A 98 25.08 6.43 -6.69
N VAL A 99 26.03 5.53 -6.48
CA VAL A 99 27.30 5.83 -5.81
C VAL A 99 28.17 6.52 -6.83
N PHE A 100 28.30 7.85 -6.72
CA PHE A 100 29.29 8.59 -7.49
C PHE A 100 30.68 8.27 -6.90
N PRO A 101 31.67 7.85 -7.70
CA PRO A 101 33.01 7.57 -7.16
C PRO A 101 33.61 8.85 -6.56
N GLU A 102 34.39 8.70 -5.48
CA GLU A 102 35.06 9.84 -4.83
C GLU A 102 36.17 10.44 -5.71
N SER A 103 36.83 9.59 -6.49
CA SER A 103 37.79 10.00 -7.51
C SER A 103 37.84 9.03 -8.68
N PHE A 104 38.46 9.46 -9.78
CA PHE A 104 38.92 8.53 -10.81
C PHE A 104 40.33 8.90 -11.27
N THR A 105 41.12 7.89 -11.62
CA THR A 105 42.48 8.09 -12.15
C THR A 105 42.46 7.99 -13.66
N LEU A 106 42.97 9.02 -14.32
CA LEU A 106 43.22 9.03 -15.76
C LEU A 106 44.69 8.73 -15.97
N THR A 107 44.99 7.68 -16.76
CA THR A 107 46.36 7.36 -17.17
C THR A 107 46.52 7.72 -18.63
N ASP A 108 47.50 8.54 -18.96
CA ASP A 108 47.78 8.90 -20.35
C ASP A 108 48.60 7.81 -21.07
N PRO A 109 48.77 7.88 -22.40
CA PRO A 109 49.59 6.93 -23.15
C PRO A 109 51.09 6.96 -22.80
N SER A 110 51.56 7.98 -22.07
CA SER A 110 52.94 8.09 -21.58
C SER A 110 53.16 7.40 -20.24
N GLY A 111 52.08 6.93 -19.59
CA GLY A 111 52.09 6.30 -18.27
C GLY A 111 51.93 7.28 -17.11
N ALA A 112 51.77 8.58 -17.38
CA ALA A 112 51.48 9.58 -16.36
C ALA A 112 50.05 9.42 -15.83
N LYS A 113 49.87 9.59 -14.51
CA LYS A 113 48.60 9.45 -13.82
C LYS A 113 48.14 10.79 -13.27
N ALA A 114 46.89 11.15 -13.52
CA ALA A 114 46.20 12.26 -12.89
C ALA A 114 45.00 11.73 -12.10
N GLU A 115 44.86 12.14 -10.84
CA GLU A 115 43.70 11.84 -10.02
C GLU A 115 42.71 13.00 -10.05
N TYR A 116 41.46 12.71 -10.37
CA TYR A 116 40.37 13.68 -10.38
C TYR A 116 39.44 13.37 -9.22
N VAL A 117 39.45 14.22 -8.19
CA VAL A 117 38.60 14.10 -7.00
C VAL A 117 37.31 14.88 -7.23
N PHE A 118 36.16 14.24 -7.04
CA PHE A 118 34.87 14.91 -7.14
C PHE A 118 34.51 15.55 -5.79
N VAL A 119 34.30 16.87 -5.80
CA VAL A 119 33.82 17.60 -4.61
C VAL A 119 32.32 17.82 -4.76
N ARG A 120 31.53 17.24 -3.86
CA ARG A 120 30.08 17.48 -3.81
C ARG A 120 29.82 18.90 -3.29
N ILE A 121 29.26 19.76 -4.13
CA ILE A 121 28.72 21.06 -3.72
C ILE A 121 27.27 20.82 -3.28
N ILE A 122 26.93 21.21 -2.04
CA ILE A 122 25.56 21.19 -1.53
C ILE A 122 25.09 22.65 -1.53
N GLU A 123 24.10 22.97 -2.38
CA GLU A 123 23.36 24.25 -2.37
C GLU A 123 22.13 24.17 -1.45
#